data_AF-A0A8C2SZE2-F1
#
_entry.id   AF-A0A8C2SZE2-F1
#
_cell.length_a   1.000
_cell.length_b   1.000
_cell.length_c   1.000
_cell.angle_alpha   90.00
_cell.angle_beta   90.00
_cell.angle_gamma   90.00
#
_symmetry.space_group_name_H-M   'P 1'
#
loop_
_entity.id
_entity.type
_entity.pdbx_description
1 polymer ?
#
loop_
_entity_poly.entity_id
_entity_poly.type
_entity_poly.pdbx_seq_one_letter_code
_entity_poly.pdbx_strand_id
1 'polypeptide(L)'
;MDPEFDDVVAPEDLMVLERRYTLACQQGAPSRRCRFEYAWGLLRSRYHGDIRKGVAMFRDLMADGDPDERRDYVYYLAVGNYRLKEYEEALKYVGALLQAEPGNTQGLRLQQLVRKRMNRGETHRNPIETHRDPIEIP
;
A
#
# COMPACT_ATOMS: atom_id res chain seq x y z
N MET A 1 6.78 15.31 8.97
CA MET A 1 6.51 14.48 7.77
C MET A 1 7.82 13.86 7.38
N ASP A 2 7.84 12.56 7.10
CA ASP A 2 9.09 11.85 6.80
C ASP A 2 9.25 11.87 5.27
N PRO A 3 10.28 12.54 4.73
CA PRO A 3 10.41 12.78 3.28
C PRO A 3 10.36 11.50 2.45
N GLU A 4 10.76 10.36 3.02
CA GLU A 4 10.78 9.06 2.34
C GLU A 4 9.37 8.51 2.04
N PHE A 5 8.36 8.86 2.86
CA PHE A 5 6.99 8.33 2.74
C PHE A 5 5.96 9.36 2.27
N ASP A 6 6.35 10.64 2.27
CA ASP A 6 5.55 11.76 1.78
C ASP A 6 5.97 12.19 0.35
N ASP A 7 6.86 11.44 -0.31
CA ASP A 7 7.24 11.65 -1.71
C ASP A 7 6.09 11.26 -2.66
N VAL A 8 5.32 12.28 -3.04
CA VAL A 8 4.19 12.16 -3.98
C VAL A 8 4.71 12.19 -5.42
N VAL A 9 4.35 11.18 -6.21
CA VAL A 9 4.69 11.14 -7.64
C VAL A 9 3.99 12.29 -8.39
N ALA A 10 4.69 12.92 -9.33
CA ALA A 10 4.09 13.94 -10.18
C ALA A 10 2.96 13.31 -11.03
N PRO A 11 1.82 14.00 -11.22
CA PRO A 11 0.74 13.48 -12.06
C PRO A 11 1.22 13.09 -13.47
N GLU A 12 2.13 13.87 -14.04
CA GLU A 12 2.70 13.65 -15.37
C GLU A 12 3.48 12.33 -15.43
N ASP A 13 4.29 12.05 -14.41
CA ASP A 13 5.05 10.79 -14.31
C ASP A 13 4.09 9.60 -14.14
N LEU A 14 3.06 9.74 -13.31
CA LEU A 14 2.05 8.70 -13.13
C LEU A 14 1.30 8.40 -14.43
N MET A 15 0.98 9.43 -15.23
CA MET A 15 0.37 9.26 -16.56
C MET A 15 1.28 8.51 -17.53
N VAL A 16 2.60 8.74 -17.49
CA VAL A 16 3.57 7.99 -18.32
C VAL A 16 3.56 6.51 -17.93
N LEU A 17 3.57 6.21 -16.62
CA LEU A 17 3.49 4.84 -16.11
C LEU A 17 2.19 4.16 -16.52
N GLU A 18 1.05 4.85 -16.39
CA GLU A 18 -0.27 4.33 -16.76
C GLU A 18 -0.37 4.02 -18.26
N ARG A 19 0.11 4.92 -19.13
CA ARG A 19 0.12 4.71 -20.59
C ARG A 19 0.93 3.47 -20.95
N ARG A 20 2.11 3.33 -20.37
CA ARG A 20 2.98 2.18 -20.62
C ARG A 20 2.35 0.87 -20.13
N TYR A 21 1.75 0.87 -18.95
CA TYR A 21 1.02 -0.28 -18.42
C TYR A 21 -0.16 -0.67 -19.33
N THR A 22 -0.97 0.32 -19.72
CA THR A 22 -2.14 0.10 -20.58
C THR A 22 -1.75 -0.45 -21.94
N LEU A 23 -0.70 0.09 -22.56
CA LEU A 23 -0.18 -0.43 -23.83
C LEU A 23 0.30 -1.87 -23.71
N ALA A 24 1.01 -2.20 -22.62
CA ALA A 24 1.47 -3.57 -22.37
C ALA A 24 0.29 -4.55 -22.20
N CYS A 25 -0.81 -4.13 -21.55
CA CYS A 25 -2.03 -4.93 -21.47
C CYS A 25 -2.72 -5.13 -22.82
N GLN A 26 -2.67 -4.15 -23.73
CA GLN A 26 -3.22 -4.28 -25.07
C GLN A 26 -2.39 -5.23 -25.95
N GLN A 27 -1.08 -5.30 -25.72
CA GLN A 27 -0.15 -6.15 -26.45
C GLN A 27 -0.05 -7.57 -25.85
N GLY A 28 -0.76 -7.86 -24.76
CA GLY A 28 -0.74 -9.14 -24.07
C GLY A 28 -0.69 -8.96 -22.56
N ALA A 29 0.21 -9.69 -21.89
CA ALA A 29 0.39 -9.57 -20.44
C ALA A 29 1.54 -8.60 -20.10
N PRO A 30 1.32 -7.60 -19.22
CA PRO A 30 2.40 -6.73 -18.78
C PRO A 30 3.45 -7.53 -17.99
N SER A 31 4.72 -7.22 -18.20
CA SER A 31 5.82 -7.83 -17.43
C SER A 31 5.70 -7.52 -15.93
N ARG A 32 6.26 -8.37 -15.06
CA ARG A 32 6.30 -8.12 -13.60
C ARG A 32 6.88 -6.74 -13.29
N ARG A 33 7.98 -6.37 -13.95
CA ARG A 33 8.61 -5.04 -13.82
C ARG A 33 7.65 -3.91 -14.21
N CYS A 34 6.90 -4.05 -15.30
CA CYS A 34 5.93 -3.04 -15.72
C CYS A 34 4.79 -2.89 -14.70
N ARG A 35 4.25 -4.01 -14.21
CA ARG A 35 3.25 -4.04 -13.13
C ARG A 35 3.77 -3.36 -11.86
N PHE A 36 4.99 -3.69 -11.45
CA PHE A 36 5.64 -3.13 -10.28
C PHE A 36 5.83 -1.62 -10.38
N GLU A 37 6.42 -1.13 -11.48
CA GLU A 37 6.71 0.30 -11.65
C GLU A 37 5.42 1.13 -11.65
N TYR A 38 4.33 0.63 -12.25
CA TYR A 38 3.03 1.30 -12.20
C TYR A 38 2.39 1.23 -10.81
N ALA A 39 2.39 0.07 -10.16
CA ALA A 39 1.87 -0.09 -8.80
C ALA A 39 2.60 0.81 -7.80
N TRP A 40 3.93 0.96 -7.93
CA TRP A 40 4.72 1.85 -7.10
C TRP A 40 4.38 3.33 -7.33
N GLY A 41 4.18 3.74 -8.58
CA GLY A 41 3.66 5.07 -8.90
C GLY A 41 2.30 5.33 -8.25
N LEU A 42 1.38 4.36 -8.34
CA LEU A 42 0.05 4.44 -7.71
C LEU A 42 0.15 4.57 -6.19
N LEU A 43 1.03 3.81 -5.54
CA LEU A 43 1.29 3.91 -4.10
C LEU A 43 1.88 5.25 -3.67
N ARG A 44 2.39 6.07 -4.60
CA ARG A 44 2.88 7.43 -4.35
C ARG A 44 1.90 8.52 -4.81
N SER A 45 0.72 8.16 -5.33
CA SER A 45 -0.30 9.14 -5.74
C SER A 45 -0.86 9.91 -4.52
N ARG A 46 -1.39 11.11 -4.75
CA ARG A 46 -2.15 11.87 -3.74
C ARG A 46 -3.57 11.36 -3.54
N TYR A 47 -4.08 10.52 -4.45
CA TYR A 47 -5.45 10.05 -4.43
C TYR A 47 -5.56 8.66 -3.80
N HIS A 48 -6.44 8.50 -2.81
CA HIS A 48 -6.67 7.21 -2.15
C HIS A 48 -7.15 6.12 -3.11
N GLY A 49 -7.87 6.48 -4.19
CA GLY A 49 -8.29 5.53 -5.23
C GLY A 49 -7.10 4.86 -5.92
N ASP A 50 -6.10 5.65 -6.30
CA ASP A 50 -4.86 5.17 -6.91
C ASP A 50 -4.08 4.29 -5.93
N ILE A 51 -3.95 4.73 -4.68
CA ILE A 51 -3.22 3.97 -3.65
C ILE A 51 -3.87 2.59 -3.45
N ARG A 52 -5.21 2.50 -3.36
CA ARG A 52 -5.92 1.22 -3.27
C ARG A 52 -5.66 0.32 -4.48
N LYS A 53 -5.65 0.90 -5.69
CA LYS A 53 -5.30 0.17 -6.92
C LYS A 53 -3.87 -0.36 -6.84
N GLY A 54 -2.91 0.45 -6.39
CA GLY A 54 -1.53 0.04 -6.17
C GLY A 54 -1.41 -1.11 -5.17
N VAL A 55 -2.09 -1.04 -4.02
CA VAL A 55 -2.13 -2.12 -3.02
C VAL A 55 -2.66 -3.41 -3.63
N ALA A 56 -3.75 -3.36 -4.40
CA ALA A 56 -4.29 -4.54 -5.06
C ALA A 56 -3.28 -5.15 -6.04
N MET A 57 -2.64 -4.33 -6.88
CA MET A 57 -1.62 -4.81 -7.82
C MET A 57 -0.40 -5.43 -7.13
N PHE A 58 0.01 -4.90 -5.97
CA PHE A 58 1.09 -5.51 -5.17
C PHE A 58 0.69 -6.85 -4.55
N ARG A 59 -0.59 -7.03 -4.16
CA ARG A 59 -1.08 -8.34 -3.71
C ARG A 59 -1.03 -9.38 -4.83
N ASP A 60 -1.41 -8.99 -6.05
CA ASP A 60 -1.33 -9.86 -7.22
C ASP A 60 0.13 -10.23 -7.56
N LEU A 61 1.03 -9.24 -7.52
CA LEU A 61 2.47 -9.47 -7.71
C LEU A 61 3.07 -10.40 -6.66
N MET A 62 2.62 -10.30 -5.41
CA MET A 62 3.07 -11.17 -4.32
C MET A 62 2.59 -12.61 -4.47
N ALA A 63 1.39 -12.83 -5.00
CA ALA A 63 0.89 -14.16 -5.31
C ALA A 63 1.70 -14.83 -6.45
N ASP A 64 2.07 -14.06 -7.47
CA ASP A 64 2.82 -14.52 -8.64
C ASP A 64 4.35 -14.62 -8.45
N GLY A 65 4.88 -14.02 -7.37
CA GLY A 65 6.32 -13.81 -7.16
C GLY A 65 7.03 -14.94 -6.43
N ASP A 66 8.36 -15.02 -6.62
CA ASP A 66 9.24 -15.93 -5.90
C ASP A 66 9.51 -15.45 -4.45
N PRO A 67 9.97 -16.33 -3.53
CA PRO A 67 10.11 -16.00 -2.10
C PRO A 67 10.94 -14.75 -1.80
N ASP A 68 11.96 -14.45 -2.61
CA ASP A 68 12.79 -13.25 -2.45
C ASP A 68 12.03 -11.99 -2.87
N GLU A 69 11.35 -12.01 -4.01
CA GLU A 69 10.53 -10.90 -4.51
C GLU A 69 9.34 -10.60 -3.58
N ARG A 70 8.77 -11.64 -2.96
CA ARG A 70 7.68 -11.47 -1.99
C ARG A 70 8.06 -10.56 -0.82
N ARG A 71 9.32 -10.58 -0.38
CA ARG A 71 9.80 -9.76 0.72
C ARG A 71 9.78 -8.28 0.37
N ASP A 72 10.23 -7.94 -0.84
CA ASP A 72 10.16 -6.57 -1.34
C ASP A 72 8.71 -6.08 -1.41
N TYR A 73 7.79 -6.92 -1.91
CA TYR A 73 6.37 -6.57 -2.00
C TYR A 73 5.70 -6.39 -0.65
N VAL A 74 6.11 -7.12 0.40
CA VAL A 74 5.61 -6.93 1.78
C VAL A 74 5.90 -5.51 2.28
N TYR A 75 7.08 -4.97 1.97
CA TYR A 75 7.40 -3.57 2.33
C TYR A 75 6.47 -2.58 1.61
N TYR A 76 6.26 -2.74 0.31
CA TYR A 76 5.36 -1.86 -0.46
C TYR A 76 3.90 -1.95 0.01
N LEU A 77 3.43 -3.15 0.39
CA LEU A 77 2.11 -3.32 1.00
C LEU A 77 2.01 -2.58 2.33
N ALA A 78 3.04 -2.64 3.19
CA ALA A 78 3.05 -1.87 4.43
C ALA A 78 2.96 -0.36 4.18
N VAL A 79 3.69 0.16 3.19
CA VAL A 79 3.64 1.58 2.77
C VAL A 79 2.25 1.97 2.27
N GLY A 80 1.65 1.16 1.39
CA GLY A 80 0.31 1.45 0.85
C GLY A 80 -0.76 1.53 1.94
N ASN A 81 -0.78 0.56 2.86
CA ASN A 81 -1.71 0.55 3.99
C ASN A 81 -1.46 1.73 4.94
N TYR A 82 -0.20 2.09 5.18
CA TYR A 82 0.15 3.29 5.96
C TYR A 82 -0.41 4.57 5.33
N ARG A 83 -0.26 4.75 4.01
CA ARG A 83 -0.78 5.93 3.30
C ARG A 83 -2.30 5.98 3.24
N LEU A 84 -2.97 4.82 3.25
CA LEU A 84 -4.43 4.70 3.42
C LEU A 84 -4.90 4.93 4.87
N LYS A 85 -3.96 5.10 5.82
CA LYS A 85 -4.19 5.17 7.27
C LYS A 85 -4.80 3.89 7.85
N GLU A 86 -4.58 2.77 7.18
CA GLU A 86 -4.91 1.40 7.61
C GLU A 86 -3.75 0.85 8.45
N TYR A 87 -3.50 1.50 9.59
CA TYR A 87 -2.26 1.29 10.36
C TYR A 87 -2.11 -0.10 10.95
N GLU A 88 -3.21 -0.76 11.34
CA GLU A 88 -3.15 -2.13 11.83
C GLU A 88 -2.64 -3.08 10.76
N GLU A 89 -3.14 -2.91 9.53
CA GLU A 89 -2.74 -3.72 8.39
C GLU A 89 -1.27 -3.42 7.99
N ALA A 90 -0.88 -2.14 8.02
CA ALA A 90 0.53 -1.75 7.84
C ALA A 90 1.46 -2.40 8.87
N LEU A 91 1.04 -2.48 10.15
CA LEU A 91 1.81 -3.13 11.20
C LEU A 91 1.94 -4.64 11.01
N LYS A 92 0.92 -5.31 10.44
CA LYS A 92 1.02 -6.74 10.12
C LYS A 92 2.10 -7.00 9.06
N TYR A 93 2.06 -6.26 7.95
CA TYR A 93 3.07 -6.41 6.89
C TYR A 93 4.48 -6.06 7.38
N VAL A 94 4.65 -4.94 8.09
CA VAL A 94 5.97 -4.55 8.59
C VAL A 94 6.48 -5.52 9.66
N GLY A 95 5.57 -6.10 10.47
CA GLY A 95 5.90 -7.13 11.45
C GLY A 95 6.43 -8.40 10.79
N ALA A 96 5.75 -8.87 9.73
CA ALA A 96 6.20 -10.01 8.94
C ALA A 96 7.57 -9.77 8.29
N LEU A 97 7.80 -8.58 7.74
CA LEU A 97 9.10 -8.18 7.18
C LEU A 97 10.21 -8.25 8.24
N LEU A 98 9.98 -7.69 9.43
CA LEU A 98 10.96 -7.65 10.51
C LEU A 98 11.18 -9.00 11.19
N GLN A 99 10.21 -9.92 11.12
CA GLN A 99 10.43 -11.31 11.56
C GLN A 99 11.40 -12.04 10.64
N ALA A 100 11.30 -11.82 9.33
CA ALA A 100 12.22 -12.40 8.35
C ALA A 100 13.58 -11.69 8.34
N GLU A 101 13.58 -10.36 8.49
CA GLU A 101 14.76 -9.50 8.41
C GLU A 101 14.81 -8.49 9.56
N PRO A 102 15.22 -8.90 10.77
CA PRO A 102 15.20 -8.04 11.96
C PRO A 102 16.05 -6.75 11.83
N GLY A 103 17.08 -6.78 10.99
CA GLY A 103 17.96 -5.65 10.70
C GLY A 103 17.47 -4.70 9.61
N ASN A 104 16.27 -4.92 9.06
CA ASN A 104 15.75 -4.10 7.96
C ASN A 104 15.41 -2.67 8.46
N THR A 105 16.29 -1.72 8.15
CA THR A 105 16.21 -0.35 8.63
C THR A 105 14.97 0.39 8.12
N GLN A 106 14.52 0.08 6.90
CA GLN A 106 13.30 0.65 6.32
C GLN A 106 12.05 0.15 7.04
N GLY A 107 11.97 -1.17 7.31
CA GLY A 107 10.90 -1.77 8.10
C GLY A 107 10.82 -1.20 9.52
N LEU A 108 11.95 -1.05 10.20
CA LEU A 108 12.01 -0.47 11.54
C LEU A 108 11.50 0.99 11.56
N ARG A 109 11.91 1.80 10.59
CA ARG A 109 11.45 3.19 10.45
C ARG A 109 9.95 3.28 10.19
N LEU A 110 9.45 2.50 9.23
CA LEU A 110 8.02 2.46 8.91
C LEU A 110 7.20 2.03 10.13
N GLN A 111 7.64 1.01 10.88
CA GLN A 111 6.96 0.57 12.10
C GLN A 111 6.86 1.68 13.14
N GLN A 112 7.93 2.46 13.35
CA GLN A 112 7.93 3.61 14.26
C GLN A 112 6.96 4.70 13.80
N LEU A 113 6.94 5.02 12.50
CA LEU A 113 6.02 6.02 11.94
C LEU A 113 4.56 5.62 12.10
N VAL A 114 4.23 4.37 11.78
CA VAL A 114 2.87 3.83 11.92
C VAL A 114 2.41 3.91 13.38
N ARG A 115 3.22 3.45 14.34
CA ARG A 115 2.91 3.52 15.79
C ARG A 115 2.71 4.96 16.26
N LYS A 116 3.57 5.88 15.83
CA LYS A 116 3.46 7.31 16.16
C LYS A 116 2.14 7.91 15.68
N ARG A 117 1.66 7.52 14.50
CA ARG A 117 0.41 8.00 13.90
C ARG A 117 -0.84 7.43 14.56
N MET A 118 -0.79 6.14 14.92
CA MET A 118 -1.84 5.49 15.72
C MET A 118 -2.02 6.20 17.07
N ASN A 119 -0.93 6.51 17.77
CA ASN A 119 -0.97 7.20 19.06
C ASN A 119 -1.53 8.63 18.98
N ARG A 120 -1.48 9.26 17.79
CA ARG A 120 -2.08 10.58 17.53
C ARG A 120 -3.55 10.52 17.09
N GLY A 121 -4.13 9.32 17.01
CA GLY A 121 -5.54 9.13 16.62
C GLY A 121 -5.82 9.36 15.13
N GLU A 122 -4.79 9.36 14.27
CA GLU A 122 -4.93 9.64 12.82
C GLU A 122 -5.43 8.42 12.02
N THR A 123 -6.27 7.55 12.58
CA THR A 123 -6.77 6.35 11.88
C THR A 123 -7.88 6.70 10.89
N HIS A 124 -7.96 6.00 9.75
CA HIS A 124 -9.17 6.06 8.92
C HIS A 124 -10.28 5.32 9.66
N ARG A 125 -11.15 6.05 10.38
CA ARG A 125 -12.43 5.48 10.81
C ARG A 125 -13.29 5.30 9.56
N ASN A 126 -13.51 4.06 9.14
CA ASN A 126 -14.59 3.74 8.21
C ASN A 126 -15.92 4.22 8.85
N PRO A 127 -16.73 5.07 8.19
CA PRO A 127 -18.00 5.53 8.75
C PRO A 127 -19.11 4.48 8.77
N ILE A 128 -18.81 3.19 8.58
CA ILE A 128 -19.82 2.15 8.39
C ILE A 128 -19.77 1.20 9.59
N GLU A 129 -20.52 1.53 10.65
CA GLU A 129 -21.20 0.60 11.58
C GLU A 129 -21.69 1.35 12.84
N THR A 130 -22.65 2.26 12.70
CA THR A 130 -23.53 2.68 13.83
C THR A 130 -24.94 3.00 13.34
N HIS A 131 -25.63 2.01 12.79
CA HIS A 131 -27.10 1.99 12.79
C HIS A 131 -27.59 0.55 12.77
N ARG A 132 -27.66 -0.03 13.97
CA ARG A 132 -28.74 -0.98 14.26
C ARG A 132 -29.70 -0.23 15.15
N ASP A 133 -30.78 0.24 14.54
CA ASP A 133 -31.96 0.68 15.28
C ASP A 133 -32.39 -0.43 16.26
N PRO A 134 -32.85 -0.09 17.47
CA PRO A 134 -33.44 -1.09 18.35
C PRO A 134 -34.69 -1.66 17.68
N ILE A 135 -34.73 -2.98 17.54
CA ILE A 135 -35.94 -3.70 17.16
C ILE A 135 -36.93 -3.53 18.31
N GLU A 136 -37.90 -2.62 18.15
CA GLU A 136 -39.15 -2.69 18.91
C GLU A 136 -39.93 -3.90 18.38
N ILE A 137 -40.06 -4.91 19.24
CA ILE A 137 -40.94 -6.05 19.03
C ILE A 137 -42.30 -5.67 19.65
N PRO A 138 -43.42 -5.89 18.95
CA PRO A 138 -44.76 -5.50 19.40
C PRO A 138 -45.25 -6.22 20.66
#